data_AF-A0A7J5XUB6-F1
#
_entry.id   AF-A0A7J5XUB6-F1
#
_cell.length_a   1.000
_cell.length_b   1.000
_cell.length_c   1.000
_cell.angle_alpha   90.00
_cell.angle_beta   90.00
_cell.angle_gamma   90.00
#
_symmetry.space_group_name_H-M   'P 1'
#
loop_
_entity.id
_entity.type
_entity.pdbx_description
1 polymer ?
#
loop_
_entity_poly.entity_id
_entity_poly.type
_entity_poly.pdbx_seq_one_letter_code
_entity_poly.pdbx_strand_id
1 'polypeptide(L)'
;MWTVGSLDLVGLPPTLSFSLPLSPSHLLLISLFTFIHFCVWARRANMDSLGLCILLMLLCFQWTTAPAAEEITWTYTGQRWHARRGRAGTGGQNFRPPVTMEKSMATCGVVGRGFAVESSEGQGGEARLEGQGGGRAVGRRCGLVGQTEWSEYFPDCAGNAQSPVDVVTTQTKYDSSLLPLTPLGYSQHGNSPSLSVIELPEWMGLGGLPWLYTAVQMHLHWGSGGPSHGGGEHTVNGMSADAELHVVHYNSELYPNMSKAMTQSDGLAVLGILIVTGEETNLAFNNILNYLGRIRHTDQKVFFPAFDVQTLLPEDLGRYFRYNGSLTTPPCHQSVTWTLFNERIQISPAQLLKLETILYSSKAEDPDRMLLQDNYRTTQPLNHRVVFASFSAESGRELTSGEVTAIVIGVMCGCVGLAVIIRFIVKTIRMKEPEEEKKQDMALNSTCEAGNKEEPSPSPQTDP
;
A
#
# COMPACT_ATOMS: atom_id res chain seq x y z
N MET A 1 -2.13 -61.54 50.17
CA MET A 1 -0.87 -61.81 50.92
C MET A 1 0.30 -61.51 49.97
N TRP A 2 1.44 -61.05 50.48
CA TRP A 2 2.67 -60.84 49.67
C TRP A 2 3.44 -62.19 49.58
N THR A 3 4.49 -62.46 48.78
CA THR A 3 5.45 -61.76 47.88
C THR A 3 5.77 -62.72 46.69
N VAL A 4 6.48 -62.46 45.57
CA VAL A 4 6.98 -61.29 44.79
C VAL A 4 7.32 -61.81 43.37
N GLY A 5 7.40 -60.95 42.34
CA GLY A 5 7.99 -61.32 41.05
C GLY A 5 8.24 -60.11 40.13
N SER A 6 9.50 -59.73 39.92
CA SER A 6 9.88 -58.52 39.18
C SER A 6 10.04 -58.75 37.67
N LEU A 7 9.73 -57.72 36.87
CA LEU A 7 10.37 -57.40 35.58
C LEU A 7 10.09 -55.93 35.22
N ASP A 8 10.91 -55.38 34.33
CA ASP A 8 11.19 -53.94 34.27
C ASP A 8 10.17 -53.05 33.53
N LEU A 9 10.30 -51.73 33.77
CA LEU A 9 9.47 -50.65 33.24
C LEU A 9 10.18 -49.86 32.12
N VAL A 10 9.43 -48.94 31.51
CA VAL A 10 9.83 -47.91 30.51
C VAL A 10 9.85 -48.38 29.05
N GLY A 11 9.01 -47.77 28.20
CA GLY A 11 8.96 -48.10 26.76
C GLY A 11 7.90 -47.41 25.88
N LEU A 12 7.25 -46.32 26.30
CA LEU A 12 6.30 -45.56 25.47
C LEU A 12 6.51 -44.04 25.59
N PRO A 13 6.34 -43.25 24.49
CA PRO A 13 6.65 -41.83 24.47
C PRO A 13 5.56 -40.95 25.12
N PRO A 14 5.93 -39.94 25.94
CA PRO A 14 4.97 -39.06 26.60
C PRO A 14 4.71 -37.76 25.82
N THR A 15 3.81 -37.79 24.83
CA THR A 15 3.12 -36.58 24.34
C THR A 15 1.84 -36.90 23.57
N LEU A 16 0.71 -36.35 24.02
CA LEU A 16 -0.54 -36.29 23.28
C LEU A 16 -1.02 -34.84 23.28
N SER A 17 -0.92 -34.16 22.15
CA SER A 17 -1.29 -32.75 22.00
C SER A 17 -2.65 -32.64 21.31
N PHE A 18 -3.67 -32.21 22.05
CA PHE A 18 -4.97 -31.83 21.49
C PHE A 18 -5.07 -30.30 21.43
N SER A 19 -5.16 -29.76 20.22
CA SER A 19 -5.49 -28.35 19.96
C SER A 19 -6.83 -28.29 19.23
N LEU A 20 -7.90 -27.92 19.93
CA LEU A 20 -9.19 -27.64 19.33
C LEU A 20 -9.29 -26.15 18.98
N PRO A 21 -9.45 -25.76 17.70
CA PRO A 21 -9.75 -24.38 17.36
C PRO A 21 -11.20 -24.07 17.79
N LEU A 22 -11.37 -23.11 18.70
CA LEU A 22 -12.69 -22.59 19.06
C LEU A 22 -13.26 -21.82 17.86
N SER A 23 -14.16 -22.45 17.12
CA SER A 23 -14.87 -21.81 16.01
C SER A 23 -15.66 -20.57 16.48
N PRO A 24 -15.98 -19.61 15.60
CA PRO A 24 -16.77 -18.43 15.96
C PRO A 24 -18.10 -18.76 16.65
N SER A 25 -18.72 -19.89 16.29
CA SER A 25 -19.93 -20.43 16.94
C SER A 25 -19.75 -20.79 18.42
N HIS A 26 -18.55 -21.15 18.89
CA HIS A 26 -18.29 -21.36 20.32
C HIS A 26 -18.20 -20.04 21.10
N LEU A 27 -17.58 -19.00 20.52
CA LEU A 27 -17.58 -17.66 21.11
C LEU A 27 -18.99 -17.08 21.21
N LEU A 28 -19.81 -17.32 20.19
CA LEU A 28 -21.21 -16.90 20.14
C LEU A 28 -22.07 -17.64 21.20
N LEU A 29 -21.81 -18.93 21.44
CA LEU A 29 -22.41 -19.68 22.54
C LEU A 29 -21.98 -19.16 23.93
N ILE A 30 -20.69 -18.85 24.12
CA ILE A 30 -20.18 -18.28 25.38
C ILE A 30 -20.82 -16.91 25.65
N SER A 31 -20.94 -16.07 24.63
CA SER A 31 -21.65 -14.77 24.69
C SER A 31 -23.12 -14.94 25.05
N LEU A 32 -23.81 -15.92 24.46
CA LEU A 32 -25.22 -16.18 24.77
C LEU A 32 -25.41 -16.69 26.22
N PHE A 33 -24.53 -17.57 26.71
CA PHE A 33 -24.58 -18.06 28.08
C PHE A 33 -24.30 -16.97 29.11
N THR A 34 -23.29 -16.10 28.89
CA THR A 34 -23.01 -14.98 29.80
C THR A 34 -24.15 -13.95 29.78
N PHE A 35 -24.73 -13.65 28.62
CA PHE A 35 -25.90 -12.78 28.49
C PHE A 35 -27.11 -13.34 29.26
N ILE A 36 -27.43 -14.63 29.13
CA ILE A 36 -28.53 -15.28 29.88
C ILE A 36 -28.29 -15.22 31.39
N HIS A 37 -27.08 -15.55 31.86
CA HIS A 37 -26.73 -15.44 33.28
C HIS A 37 -26.84 -14.00 33.80
N PHE A 38 -26.45 -13.01 33.00
CA PHE A 38 -26.54 -11.60 33.34
C PHE A 38 -28.00 -11.11 33.40
N CYS A 39 -28.86 -11.54 32.46
CA CYS A 39 -30.30 -11.25 32.52
C CYS A 39 -30.98 -11.85 33.77
N VAL A 40 -30.57 -13.05 34.21
CA VAL A 40 -31.06 -13.66 35.46
C VAL A 40 -30.56 -12.90 36.69
N TRP A 41 -29.30 -12.43 36.68
CA TRP A 41 -28.75 -11.59 37.75
C TRP A 41 -29.45 -10.22 37.83
N ALA A 42 -29.64 -9.53 36.71
CA ALA A 42 -30.30 -8.23 36.66
C ALA A 42 -31.77 -8.28 37.16
N ARG A 43 -32.50 -9.37 36.86
CA ARG A 43 -33.84 -9.61 37.44
C ARG A 43 -33.82 -9.81 38.95
N ARG A 44 -32.74 -10.39 39.52
CA ARG A 44 -32.54 -10.47 40.98
C ARG A 44 -32.10 -9.16 41.62
N ALA A 45 -31.40 -8.30 40.87
CA ALA A 45 -30.97 -6.97 41.31
C ALA A 45 -32.09 -5.92 41.28
N ASN A 46 -33.26 -6.23 40.69
CA ASN A 46 -34.42 -5.34 40.56
C ASN A 46 -34.08 -3.98 39.91
N MET A 47 -33.12 -3.97 38.97
CA MET A 47 -32.73 -2.78 38.23
C MET A 47 -33.85 -2.32 37.29
N ASP A 48 -33.98 -1.01 37.11
CA ASP A 48 -34.92 -0.42 36.18
C ASP A 48 -34.42 -0.50 34.71
N SER A 49 -35.35 -0.36 33.76
CA SER A 49 -35.04 -0.56 32.35
C SER A 49 -34.05 0.47 31.77
N LEU A 50 -33.83 1.61 32.45
CA LEU A 50 -32.87 2.62 32.04
C LEU A 50 -31.43 2.23 32.44
N GLY A 51 -31.24 1.81 33.70
CA GLY A 51 -29.95 1.34 34.20
C GLY A 51 -29.41 0.14 33.43
N LEU A 52 -30.30 -0.78 33.00
CA LEU A 52 -29.92 -1.93 32.19
C LEU A 52 -29.35 -1.52 30.81
N CYS A 53 -29.97 -0.55 30.14
CA CYS A 53 -29.53 -0.08 28.83
C CYS A 53 -28.18 0.65 28.89
N ILE A 54 -27.97 1.51 29.89
CA ILE A 54 -26.71 2.25 30.08
C ILE A 54 -25.55 1.27 30.33
N LEU A 55 -25.77 0.25 31.16
CA LEU A 55 -24.74 -0.73 31.49
C LEU A 55 -24.37 -1.63 30.29
N LEU A 56 -25.35 -2.01 29.46
CA LEU A 56 -25.11 -2.74 28.21
C LEU A 56 -24.29 -1.91 27.20
N MET A 57 -24.61 -0.61 27.04
CA MET A 57 -23.87 0.30 26.16
C MET A 57 -22.39 0.44 26.58
N LEU A 58 -22.13 0.54 27.88
CA LEU A 58 -20.76 0.63 28.42
C LEU A 58 -19.96 -0.66 28.23
N LEU A 59 -20.59 -1.82 28.39
CA LEU A 59 -19.94 -3.12 28.16
C LEU A 59 -19.61 -3.38 26.69
N CYS A 60 -20.47 -2.94 25.75
CA CYS A 60 -20.16 -2.98 24.32
C CYS A 60 -18.92 -2.15 23.97
N PHE A 61 -18.73 -0.99 24.62
CA PHE A 61 -17.56 -0.13 24.40
C PHE A 61 -16.24 -0.73 24.87
N GLN A 62 -16.25 -1.64 25.86
CA GLN A 62 -15.04 -2.32 26.33
C GLN A 62 -14.58 -3.47 25.42
N TRP A 63 -15.46 -4.00 24.55
CA TRP A 63 -15.15 -5.12 23.66
C TRP A 63 -14.57 -4.70 22.31
N THR A 64 -14.55 -3.40 21.97
CA THR A 64 -14.03 -2.89 20.69
C THR A 64 -12.54 -2.54 20.72
N THR A 65 -11.85 -2.66 21.86
CA THR A 65 -10.43 -2.29 22.02
C THR A 65 -9.58 -3.41 22.63
N ALA A 66 -9.30 -4.44 21.83
CA ALA A 66 -8.33 -5.49 22.15
C ALA A 66 -7.51 -5.84 20.89
N PRO A 67 -6.22 -5.46 20.80
CA PRO A 67 -5.36 -5.85 19.69
C PRO A 67 -5.03 -7.36 19.75
N ALA A 68 -4.75 -7.96 18.59
CA ALA A 68 -4.39 -9.37 18.50
C ALA A 68 -3.08 -9.68 19.24
N ALA A 69 -3.06 -10.76 20.03
CA ALA A 69 -1.89 -11.16 20.80
C ALA A 69 -0.97 -12.09 19.98
N GLU A 70 0.32 -11.75 19.90
CA GLU A 70 1.33 -12.65 19.33
C GLU A 70 1.60 -13.86 20.25
N GLU A 71 1.87 -15.02 19.66
CA GLU A 71 2.12 -16.25 20.42
C GLU A 71 3.52 -16.26 21.08
N ILE A 72 3.57 -16.66 22.35
CA ILE A 72 4.81 -16.89 23.12
C ILE A 72 4.72 -18.26 23.77
N THR A 73 5.41 -19.26 23.21
CA THR A 73 5.44 -20.62 23.75
C THR A 73 6.36 -20.71 24.96
N TRP A 74 5.80 -21.02 26.12
CA TRP A 74 6.53 -21.24 27.38
C TRP A 74 6.77 -22.72 27.63
N THR A 75 8.00 -23.09 27.99
CA THR A 75 8.38 -24.47 28.35
C THR A 75 8.98 -24.52 29.76
N TYR A 76 8.62 -25.56 30.53
CA TYR A 76 9.07 -25.76 31.91
C TYR A 76 10.01 -26.96 32.02
N THR A 77 11.25 -26.75 32.44
CA THR A 77 12.29 -27.78 32.52
C THR A 77 12.55 -28.22 33.97
N GLY A 78 11.48 -28.51 34.71
CA GLY A 78 11.54 -29.07 36.07
C GLY A 78 11.88 -28.07 37.18
N GLN A 79 12.61 -26.99 36.90
CA GLN A 79 12.97 -25.95 37.89
C GLN A 79 12.88 -24.49 37.40
N ARG A 80 12.71 -24.22 36.10
CA ARG A 80 12.49 -22.85 35.57
C ARG A 80 11.72 -22.88 34.24
N TRP A 81 11.12 -21.75 33.90
CA TRP A 81 10.45 -21.49 32.63
C TRP A 81 11.39 -20.83 31.59
N HIS A 82 11.22 -21.19 30.32
CA HIS A 82 11.87 -20.58 29.16
C HIS A 82 10.83 -20.23 28.08
N ALA A 83 11.10 -19.21 27.26
CA ALA A 83 10.28 -18.83 26.11
C ALA A 83 11.14 -18.80 24.83
N ARG A 84 10.55 -19.12 23.67
CA ARG A 84 11.30 -19.16 22.38
C ARG A 84 10.39 -18.87 21.18
N ARG A 85 10.77 -17.89 20.34
CA ARG A 85 10.30 -17.76 18.94
C ARG A 85 11.27 -18.51 18.01
N GLY A 86 10.81 -18.99 16.86
CA GLY A 86 11.68 -19.75 15.94
C GLY A 86 11.14 -19.92 14.51
N ARG A 87 12.08 -19.93 13.55
CA ARG A 87 11.90 -20.26 12.11
C ARG A 87 13.10 -21.13 11.71
N ALA A 88 12.98 -21.93 10.65
CA ALA A 88 14.05 -22.82 10.17
C ALA A 88 14.20 -22.79 8.64
N GLY A 89 15.40 -23.10 8.14
CA GLY A 89 15.69 -23.51 6.75
C GLY A 89 16.38 -24.88 6.76
N THR A 90 17.24 -25.31 5.83
CA THR A 90 17.84 -24.73 4.59
C THR A 90 18.40 -25.89 3.75
N GLY A 91 18.59 -25.73 2.43
CA GLY A 91 19.37 -26.67 1.60
C GLY A 91 19.59 -26.18 0.16
N GLY A 92 20.68 -26.60 -0.50
CA GLY A 92 21.02 -26.16 -1.87
C GLY A 92 22.23 -26.89 -2.47
N GLN A 93 22.63 -26.55 -3.71
CA GLN A 93 23.83 -27.06 -4.40
C GLN A 93 24.27 -26.13 -5.56
N ASN A 94 25.50 -26.32 -6.07
CA ASN A 94 26.19 -25.38 -6.97
C ASN A 94 26.38 -25.90 -8.41
N PHE A 95 26.24 -25.02 -9.41
CA PHE A 95 26.88 -25.15 -10.73
C PHE A 95 27.27 -23.77 -11.31
N ARG A 96 28.16 -23.79 -12.31
CA ARG A 96 28.76 -22.69 -13.12
C ARG A 96 29.16 -23.31 -14.49
N PRO A 97 29.35 -22.58 -15.61
CA PRO A 97 30.24 -21.41 -15.70
C PRO A 97 29.68 -20.28 -16.65
N PRO A 98 30.40 -19.57 -17.56
CA PRO A 98 30.26 -18.10 -17.60
C PRO A 98 29.96 -17.44 -18.97
N VAL A 99 29.39 -16.24 -18.94
CA VAL A 99 29.44 -15.27 -20.05
C VAL A 99 29.74 -13.88 -19.49
N THR A 100 30.50 -13.07 -20.22
CA THR A 100 30.74 -11.64 -19.94
C THR A 100 30.18 -10.82 -21.10
N MET A 101 29.35 -9.82 -20.82
CA MET A 101 28.83 -8.90 -21.83
C MET A 101 29.01 -7.43 -21.40
N GLU A 102 28.96 -6.50 -22.35
CA GLU A 102 29.40 -5.12 -22.17
C GLU A 102 28.39 -4.21 -21.47
N LYS A 103 28.91 -3.13 -20.87
CA LYS A 103 28.16 -2.17 -20.06
C LYS A 103 27.28 -1.27 -20.92
N SER A 104 26.08 -0.97 -20.45
CA SER A 104 25.34 0.23 -20.86
C SER A 104 25.07 1.15 -19.67
N MET A 105 25.47 2.41 -19.85
CA MET A 105 25.11 3.65 -19.14
C MET A 105 24.43 3.56 -17.76
N ALA A 106 25.16 4.00 -16.72
CA ALA A 106 24.57 4.59 -15.52
C ALA A 106 24.53 6.12 -15.68
N THR A 107 23.39 6.76 -15.42
CA THR A 107 23.16 8.20 -15.64
C THR A 107 23.70 9.09 -14.50
N CYS A 108 25.03 9.16 -14.40
CA CYS A 108 25.75 10.31 -13.84
C CYS A 108 27.10 10.52 -14.57
N GLY A 109 27.10 10.29 -15.90
CA GLY A 109 28.27 10.49 -16.76
C GLY A 109 28.32 11.89 -17.37
N VAL A 110 29.44 12.59 -17.16
CA VAL A 110 29.74 13.88 -17.81
C VAL A 110 29.55 13.78 -19.33
N VAL A 111 28.66 14.60 -19.90
CA VAL A 111 28.41 14.62 -21.35
C VAL A 111 29.67 15.07 -22.08
N GLY A 112 30.33 14.12 -22.76
CA GLY A 112 31.66 14.32 -23.34
C GLY A 112 31.82 13.62 -24.69
N ARG A 113 31.67 14.41 -25.77
CA ARG A 113 31.85 14.04 -27.18
C ARG A 113 30.84 13.02 -27.73
N GLY A 114 29.88 13.51 -28.51
CA GLY A 114 29.25 12.67 -29.52
C GLY A 114 30.27 12.33 -30.62
N PHE A 115 30.31 11.07 -31.04
CA PHE A 115 30.94 10.68 -32.30
C PHE A 115 29.86 10.72 -33.39
N ALA A 116 30.03 11.62 -34.36
CA ALA A 116 29.31 11.49 -35.63
C ALA A 116 29.85 10.25 -36.36
N VAL A 117 28.95 9.45 -36.94
CA VAL A 117 29.33 8.36 -37.84
C VAL A 117 29.65 8.99 -39.20
N GLU A 118 30.91 9.34 -39.41
CA GLU A 118 31.38 9.86 -40.70
C GLU A 118 31.92 8.70 -41.55
N SER A 119 31.25 8.44 -42.67
CA SER A 119 31.53 7.30 -43.55
C SER A 119 32.03 7.76 -44.91
N SER A 120 33.34 7.70 -45.14
CA SER A 120 33.92 7.60 -46.49
C SER A 120 35.43 7.32 -46.44
N GLU A 121 35.91 6.50 -47.38
CA GLU A 121 37.34 6.44 -47.74
C GLU A 121 37.68 7.66 -48.61
N GLY A 122 38.77 8.38 -48.33
CA GLY A 122 39.12 9.61 -49.06
C GLY A 122 40.55 10.07 -48.85
N GLN A 123 41.30 10.20 -49.95
CA GLN A 123 42.74 10.49 -49.96
C GLN A 123 43.12 11.91 -49.49
N GLY A 124 44.33 12.01 -48.95
CA GLY A 124 44.99 13.19 -48.37
C GLY A 124 44.85 14.55 -49.07
N GLY A 125 44.84 15.59 -48.24
CA GLY A 125 45.01 17.00 -48.63
C GLY A 125 45.54 17.83 -47.45
N GLU A 126 46.71 18.45 -47.61
CA GLU A 126 47.27 19.38 -46.63
C GLU A 126 46.77 20.81 -46.91
N ALA A 127 46.07 21.42 -45.94
CA ALA A 127 45.49 22.76 -46.11
C ALA A 127 45.69 23.63 -44.85
N ARG A 128 46.64 24.57 -44.93
CA ARG A 128 46.87 25.63 -43.92
C ARG A 128 45.99 26.83 -44.23
N LEU A 129 45.17 27.25 -43.27
CA LEU A 129 44.52 28.57 -43.28
C LEU A 129 44.71 29.27 -41.93
N GLU A 130 45.31 30.45 -41.97
CA GLU A 130 45.31 31.41 -40.86
C GLU A 130 44.20 32.44 -41.09
N GLY A 131 43.50 32.83 -40.02
CA GLY A 131 42.44 33.82 -40.09
C GLY A 131 41.92 34.19 -38.71
N GLN A 132 42.32 35.36 -38.20
CA GLN A 132 41.88 35.83 -36.89
C GLN A 132 40.44 36.37 -36.96
N GLY A 133 39.53 35.77 -36.19
CA GLY A 133 38.18 36.27 -35.95
C GLY A 133 37.91 36.30 -34.45
N GLY A 134 37.77 37.50 -33.87
CA GLY A 134 37.71 37.74 -32.42
C GLY A 134 36.42 37.32 -31.70
N GLY A 135 35.91 36.11 -31.97
CA GLY A 135 34.81 35.53 -31.20
C GLY A 135 35.30 35.14 -29.81
N ARG A 136 34.97 35.94 -28.78
CA ARG A 136 35.24 35.59 -27.38
C ARG A 136 34.35 34.42 -26.98
N ALA A 137 34.81 33.20 -27.25
CA ALA A 137 34.15 31.97 -26.86
C ALA A 137 33.93 31.98 -25.34
N VAL A 138 32.70 32.25 -24.93
CA VAL A 138 32.28 32.05 -23.55
C VAL A 138 32.34 30.55 -23.33
N GLY A 139 33.40 30.10 -22.65
CA GLY A 139 33.54 28.72 -22.20
C GLY A 139 32.40 28.39 -21.27
N ARG A 140 31.27 27.93 -21.82
CA ARG A 140 30.20 27.32 -21.05
C ARG A 140 30.83 26.13 -20.35
N ARG A 141 30.95 26.22 -19.03
CA ARG A 141 31.13 25.04 -18.18
C ARG A 141 30.03 24.04 -18.58
N CYS A 142 30.34 22.76 -18.67
CA CYS A 142 29.30 21.74 -18.69
C CYS A 142 28.57 21.81 -17.34
N GLY A 143 27.49 22.57 -17.30
CA GLY A 143 26.52 22.49 -16.22
C GLY A 143 25.85 21.12 -16.25
N LEU A 144 25.26 20.73 -15.13
CA LEU A 144 24.33 19.62 -15.07
C LEU A 144 23.11 20.00 -15.91
N VAL A 145 22.96 19.38 -17.09
CA VAL A 145 21.87 19.69 -18.03
C VAL A 145 20.54 19.30 -17.39
N GLY A 146 19.70 20.28 -17.12
CA GLY A 146 18.45 20.09 -16.39
C GLY A 146 17.41 19.33 -17.22
N GLN A 147 16.45 18.69 -16.56
CA GLN A 147 15.36 17.96 -17.26
C GLN A 147 14.54 18.83 -18.22
N THR A 148 14.51 20.15 -17.99
CA THR A 148 13.91 21.16 -18.88
C THR A 148 14.71 21.41 -20.16
N GLU A 149 16.01 21.09 -20.16
CA GLU A 149 16.95 21.29 -21.27
C GLU A 149 17.22 19.99 -22.05
N TRP A 150 16.80 18.82 -21.55
CA TRP A 150 17.08 17.52 -22.18
C TRP A 150 16.66 17.45 -23.65
N SER A 151 15.54 18.07 -24.01
CA SER A 151 15.03 18.12 -25.38
C SER A 151 15.93 18.86 -26.38
N GLU A 152 16.82 19.75 -25.92
CA GLU A 152 17.81 20.42 -26.78
C GLU A 152 18.91 19.47 -27.26
N TYR A 153 19.19 18.41 -26.49
CA TYR A 153 20.27 17.45 -26.75
C TYR A 153 19.74 16.06 -27.16
N PHE A 154 18.52 15.73 -26.74
CA PHE A 154 17.86 14.44 -26.93
C PHE A 154 16.40 14.68 -27.39
N PRO A 155 16.15 14.83 -28.71
CA PRO A 155 14.84 15.26 -29.21
C PRO A 155 13.66 14.39 -28.78
N ASP A 156 13.88 13.08 -28.60
CA ASP A 156 12.90 12.12 -28.08
C ASP A 156 12.35 12.53 -26.70
N CYS A 157 13.11 13.25 -25.87
CA CYS A 157 12.66 13.77 -24.57
C CYS A 157 11.52 14.80 -24.68
N ALA A 158 11.27 15.38 -25.87
CA ALA A 158 10.11 16.21 -26.18
C ALA A 158 8.96 15.43 -26.87
N GLY A 159 9.03 14.09 -26.90
CA GLY A 159 8.00 13.24 -27.50
C GLY A 159 6.64 13.34 -26.81
N ASN A 160 5.58 12.93 -27.51
CA ASN A 160 4.22 12.98 -26.97
C ASN A 160 3.87 11.81 -26.03
N ALA A 161 4.61 10.71 -26.07
CA ALA A 161 4.39 9.50 -25.27
C ALA A 161 5.46 9.33 -24.17
N GLN A 162 5.81 10.41 -23.48
CA GLN A 162 6.85 10.42 -22.45
C GLN A 162 6.39 9.87 -21.09
N SER A 163 7.35 9.53 -20.24
CA SER A 163 7.19 9.03 -18.87
C SER A 163 8.12 9.79 -17.91
N PRO A 164 7.80 9.84 -16.59
CA PRO A 164 6.66 9.24 -15.91
C PRO A 164 5.35 10.00 -16.18
N VAL A 165 4.21 9.53 -15.64
CA VAL A 165 2.90 10.19 -15.76
C VAL A 165 2.16 10.18 -14.42
N ASP A 166 1.16 11.06 -14.26
CA ASP A 166 0.18 10.94 -13.17
C ASP A 166 -0.91 9.93 -13.54
N VAL A 167 -1.13 8.93 -12.68
CA VAL A 167 -2.20 7.95 -12.83
C VAL A 167 -3.43 8.44 -12.07
N VAL A 168 -4.30 9.15 -12.78
CA VAL A 168 -5.62 9.56 -12.27
C VAL A 168 -6.57 8.36 -12.30
N THR A 169 -6.80 7.73 -11.16
CA THR A 169 -7.51 6.43 -11.05
C THR A 169 -9.00 6.50 -11.41
N THR A 170 -9.58 7.70 -11.50
CA THR A 170 -10.95 7.92 -12.01
C THR A 170 -11.01 8.02 -13.54
N GLN A 171 -9.86 8.09 -14.23
CA GLN A 171 -9.74 8.15 -15.68
C GLN A 171 -9.15 6.86 -16.29
N THR A 172 -8.61 5.96 -15.47
CA THR A 172 -8.11 4.66 -15.92
C THR A 172 -9.24 3.78 -16.46
N LYS A 173 -8.98 3.01 -17.51
CA LYS A 173 -9.95 2.03 -18.04
C LYS A 173 -9.63 0.63 -17.55
N TYR A 174 -10.59 -0.04 -16.93
CA TYR A 174 -10.46 -1.46 -16.63
C TYR A 174 -10.35 -2.27 -17.93
N ASP A 175 -9.36 -3.16 -18.00
CA ASP A 175 -9.17 -4.09 -19.11
C ASP A 175 -9.01 -5.52 -18.55
N SER A 176 -10.03 -6.34 -18.78
CA SER A 176 -10.09 -7.73 -18.31
C SER A 176 -9.18 -8.69 -19.10
N SER A 177 -8.45 -8.22 -20.11
CA SER A 177 -7.41 -9.00 -20.80
C SER A 177 -6.02 -8.87 -20.14
N LEU A 178 -5.84 -7.93 -19.21
CA LEU A 178 -4.61 -7.75 -18.45
C LEU A 178 -4.44 -8.86 -17.40
N LEU A 179 -3.77 -9.94 -17.80
CA LEU A 179 -3.41 -11.04 -16.91
C LEU A 179 -2.42 -10.61 -15.81
N PRO A 180 -2.40 -11.26 -14.64
CA PRO A 180 -1.35 -11.06 -13.64
C PRO A 180 0.04 -11.26 -14.24
N LEU A 181 1.00 -10.44 -13.82
CA LEU A 181 2.38 -10.60 -14.25
C LEU A 181 3.02 -11.83 -13.58
N THR A 182 3.88 -12.52 -14.32
CA THR A 182 4.59 -13.72 -13.86
C THR A 182 6.09 -13.45 -13.90
N PRO A 183 6.71 -13.01 -12.79
CA PRO A 183 8.16 -12.91 -12.69
C PRO A 183 8.79 -14.30 -12.78
N LEU A 184 9.75 -14.47 -13.68
CA LEU A 184 10.44 -15.72 -13.96
C LEU A 184 11.82 -15.68 -13.30
N GLY A 185 12.11 -16.64 -12.43
CA GLY A 185 13.39 -16.75 -11.72
C GLY A 185 13.57 -15.83 -10.51
N TYR A 186 12.74 -14.81 -10.30
CA TYR A 186 12.91 -13.79 -9.26
C TYR A 186 13.16 -14.33 -7.83
N SER A 187 12.56 -15.48 -7.49
CA SER A 187 12.72 -16.16 -6.20
C SER A 187 13.92 -17.11 -6.10
N GLN A 188 14.80 -17.17 -7.11
CA GLN A 188 15.97 -18.04 -7.11
C GLN A 188 17.21 -17.35 -6.53
N HIS A 189 17.74 -17.91 -5.45
CA HIS A 189 19.04 -17.49 -4.89
C HIS A 189 20.20 -17.95 -5.78
N GLY A 190 20.61 -17.12 -6.73
CA GLY A 190 21.76 -17.36 -7.61
C GLY A 190 23.12 -17.30 -6.88
N ASN A 191 24.18 -17.76 -7.56
CA ASN A 191 25.58 -17.70 -7.07
C ASN A 191 26.42 -16.60 -7.76
N SER A 192 25.75 -15.56 -8.28
CA SER A 192 26.34 -14.45 -9.03
C SER A 192 26.16 -13.14 -8.26
N PRO A 193 27.23 -12.42 -7.91
CA PRO A 193 27.12 -11.11 -7.29
C PRO A 193 27.00 -10.01 -8.36
N SER A 194 26.05 -9.09 -8.18
CA SER A 194 25.82 -7.96 -9.09
C SER A 194 26.64 -6.73 -8.69
N LEU A 195 26.77 -5.76 -9.61
CA LEU A 195 27.52 -4.50 -9.43
C LEU A 195 26.57 -3.30 -9.18
N SER A 196 27.06 -2.05 -9.31
CA SER A 196 26.24 -0.83 -9.20
C SER A 196 25.57 -0.44 -10.53
N VAL A 197 24.34 0.10 -10.44
CA VAL A 197 23.19 -0.40 -11.23
C VAL A 197 23.05 -1.91 -10.99
N ILE A 198 21.93 -2.35 -10.42
CA ILE A 198 21.81 -3.74 -9.96
C ILE A 198 21.56 -4.62 -11.19
N GLU A 199 22.65 -5.04 -11.81
CA GLU A 199 22.72 -5.93 -12.97
C GLU A 199 21.99 -7.25 -12.63
N LEU A 200 20.90 -7.54 -13.34
CA LEU A 200 20.07 -8.72 -13.16
C LEU A 200 20.47 -9.80 -14.18
N PRO A 201 20.63 -11.07 -13.78
CA PRO A 201 21.04 -12.13 -14.69
C PRO A 201 19.97 -12.49 -15.73
N GLU A 202 20.42 -12.82 -16.94
CA GLU A 202 19.60 -13.11 -18.13
C GLU A 202 18.62 -14.28 -18.00
N TRP A 203 18.80 -15.15 -16.99
CA TRP A 203 17.86 -16.23 -16.68
C TRP A 203 16.61 -15.75 -15.91
N MET A 204 16.58 -14.49 -15.46
CA MET A 204 15.36 -13.85 -14.98
C MET A 204 14.60 -13.14 -16.09
N GLY A 205 13.28 -13.11 -15.98
CA GLY A 205 12.41 -12.49 -16.98
C GLY A 205 10.99 -12.27 -16.49
N LEU A 206 10.11 -11.94 -17.42
CA LEU A 206 8.74 -11.52 -17.16
C LEU A 206 7.79 -12.14 -18.20
N GLY A 207 6.85 -12.95 -17.72
CA GLY A 207 5.65 -13.37 -18.43
C GLY A 207 4.42 -12.55 -18.03
N GLY A 208 3.30 -12.75 -18.73
CA GLY A 208 2.09 -11.92 -18.58
C GLY A 208 2.08 -10.68 -19.50
N LEU A 209 3.01 -10.63 -20.47
CA LEU A 209 3.05 -9.69 -21.59
C LEU A 209 2.90 -10.46 -22.92
N PRO A 210 2.68 -9.79 -24.07
CA PRO A 210 2.50 -10.47 -25.36
C PRO A 210 3.72 -11.21 -25.90
N TRP A 211 4.90 -10.98 -25.32
CA TRP A 211 6.18 -11.62 -25.62
C TRP A 211 6.90 -11.97 -24.31
N LEU A 212 7.93 -12.81 -24.38
CA LEU A 212 8.89 -12.98 -23.30
C LEU A 212 9.84 -11.78 -23.20
N TYR A 213 9.98 -11.25 -21.98
CA TYR A 213 10.93 -10.18 -21.66
C TYR A 213 12.01 -10.69 -20.68
N THR A 214 13.28 -10.45 -20.98
CA THR A 214 14.42 -10.79 -20.09
C THR A 214 14.82 -9.59 -19.25
N ALA A 215 15.03 -9.81 -17.94
CA ALA A 215 15.47 -8.77 -17.01
C ALA A 215 16.92 -8.34 -17.29
N VAL A 216 17.22 -7.05 -17.08
CA VAL A 216 18.55 -6.46 -17.32
C VAL A 216 19.12 -5.81 -16.06
N GLN A 217 18.32 -4.96 -15.41
CA GLN A 217 18.77 -4.21 -14.24
C GLN A 217 17.61 -3.72 -13.39
N MET A 218 17.89 -3.37 -12.13
CA MET A 218 17.03 -2.51 -11.33
C MET A 218 17.77 -1.32 -10.69
N HIS A 219 17.04 -0.24 -10.52
CA HIS A 219 17.50 1.04 -9.96
C HIS A 219 16.37 1.74 -9.20
N LEU A 220 16.71 2.79 -8.43
CA LEU A 220 15.76 3.52 -7.59
C LEU A 220 15.82 5.02 -7.86
N HIS A 221 14.69 5.67 -7.64
CA HIS A 221 14.49 7.12 -7.62
C HIS A 221 14.05 7.53 -6.22
N TRP A 222 14.59 8.64 -5.70
CA TRP A 222 14.29 9.18 -4.38
C TRP A 222 14.48 10.70 -4.33
N GLY A 223 13.93 11.34 -3.29
CA GLY A 223 13.93 12.79 -3.11
C GLY A 223 15.11 13.32 -2.30
N SER A 224 14.86 14.40 -1.57
CA SER A 224 15.81 15.09 -0.69
C SER A 224 15.35 15.13 0.80
N GLY A 225 14.35 14.33 1.18
CA GLY A 225 13.82 14.28 2.55
C GLY A 225 13.01 15.50 2.99
N GLY A 226 12.62 16.37 2.05
CA GLY A 226 11.87 17.60 2.33
C GLY A 226 10.39 17.32 2.64
N PRO A 227 9.77 18.01 3.62
CA PRO A 227 8.40 17.74 4.10
C PRO A 227 7.26 18.09 3.11
N SER A 228 7.58 18.30 1.83
CA SER A 228 6.66 18.59 0.73
C SER A 228 7.09 17.96 -0.61
N HIS A 229 8.11 17.09 -0.61
CA HIS A 229 8.72 16.53 -1.81
C HIS A 229 8.87 15.01 -1.67
N GLY A 230 8.06 14.25 -2.43
CA GLY A 230 8.30 12.82 -2.64
C GLY A 230 9.47 12.58 -3.60
N GLY A 231 9.84 11.33 -3.78
CA GLY A 231 10.94 10.88 -4.64
C GLY A 231 10.56 9.86 -5.71
N GLY A 232 9.28 9.45 -5.77
CA GLY A 232 8.77 8.61 -6.85
C GLY A 232 8.58 9.41 -8.15
N GLU A 233 8.85 8.77 -9.28
CA GLU A 233 8.72 9.36 -10.62
C GLU A 233 7.23 9.45 -11.01
N HIS A 234 6.49 8.37 -10.82
CA HIS A 234 5.04 8.32 -11.02
C HIS A 234 4.29 8.89 -9.82
N THR A 235 3.18 9.58 -10.12
CA THR A 235 2.19 9.99 -9.11
C THR A 235 0.88 9.21 -9.33
N VAL A 236 0.08 9.08 -8.28
CA VAL A 236 -1.27 8.52 -8.35
C VAL A 236 -2.25 9.53 -7.77
N ASN A 237 -3.20 10.00 -8.59
CA ASN A 237 -4.09 11.12 -8.27
C ASN A 237 -3.33 12.37 -7.76
N GLY A 238 -2.22 12.72 -8.40
CA GLY A 238 -1.34 13.84 -8.03
C GLY A 238 -0.45 13.59 -6.80
N MET A 239 -0.58 12.45 -6.11
CA MET A 239 0.24 12.11 -4.94
C MET A 239 1.45 11.27 -5.36
N SER A 240 2.66 11.79 -5.11
CA SER A 240 3.91 11.04 -5.25
C SER A 240 4.04 9.93 -4.19
N ALA A 241 5.14 9.19 -4.27
CA ALA A 241 5.63 8.27 -3.26
C ALA A 241 7.01 8.76 -2.77
N ASP A 242 7.53 8.22 -1.69
CA ASP A 242 8.79 8.71 -1.10
C ASP A 242 10.01 8.26 -1.92
N ALA A 243 9.88 7.11 -2.59
CA ALA A 243 10.82 6.61 -3.59
C ALA A 243 10.07 5.74 -4.63
N GLU A 244 10.76 5.34 -5.71
CA GLU A 244 10.25 4.36 -6.67
C GLU A 244 11.38 3.40 -7.10
N LEU A 245 11.08 2.11 -7.18
CA LEU A 245 11.96 1.08 -7.72
C LEU A 245 11.54 0.73 -9.14
N HIS A 246 12.48 0.77 -10.07
CA HIS A 246 12.30 0.36 -11.47
C HIS A 246 13.03 -0.94 -11.76
N VAL A 247 12.32 -1.92 -12.30
CA VAL A 247 12.91 -3.18 -12.77
C VAL A 247 12.75 -3.30 -14.28
N VAL A 248 13.89 -3.22 -14.99
CA VAL A 248 13.97 -3.01 -16.44
C VAL A 248 14.21 -4.33 -17.16
N HIS A 249 13.40 -4.58 -18.18
CA HIS A 249 13.48 -5.73 -19.07
C HIS A 249 13.53 -5.31 -20.53
N TYR A 250 14.04 -6.18 -21.39
CA TYR A 250 13.92 -6.06 -22.85
C TYR A 250 13.20 -7.26 -23.45
N ASN A 251 12.51 -7.04 -24.57
CA ASN A 251 11.86 -8.07 -25.37
C ASN A 251 12.94 -8.94 -26.04
N SER A 252 13.27 -10.05 -25.40
CA SER A 252 14.30 -11.00 -25.82
C SER A 252 13.79 -12.04 -26.82
N GLU A 253 12.47 -12.08 -27.04
CA GLU A 253 11.83 -12.87 -28.09
C GLU A 253 12.02 -12.24 -29.48
N LEU A 254 11.98 -10.89 -29.56
CA LEU A 254 12.16 -10.16 -30.82
C LEU A 254 13.57 -9.57 -31.03
N TYR A 255 14.31 -9.24 -29.96
CA TYR A 255 15.58 -8.50 -30.07
C TYR A 255 16.75 -9.22 -29.39
N PRO A 256 17.96 -9.20 -30.00
CA PRO A 256 19.12 -9.94 -29.50
C PRO A 256 19.82 -9.28 -28.29
N ASN A 257 19.38 -8.10 -27.85
CA ASN A 257 19.86 -7.39 -26.64
C ASN A 257 19.05 -6.10 -26.42
N MET A 258 19.15 -5.55 -25.21
CA MET A 258 18.54 -4.28 -24.82
C MET A 258 18.94 -3.09 -25.72
N SER A 259 20.17 -3.04 -26.24
CA SER A 259 20.64 -1.91 -27.08
C SER A 259 19.91 -1.85 -28.43
N LYS A 260 19.53 -3.00 -29.01
CA LYS A 260 18.63 -3.01 -30.17
C LYS A 260 17.18 -2.75 -29.77
N ALA A 261 16.73 -3.33 -28.67
CA ALA A 261 15.34 -3.19 -28.21
C ALA A 261 14.96 -1.75 -27.81
N MET A 262 15.86 -0.99 -27.15
CA MET A 262 15.53 0.32 -26.55
C MET A 262 15.08 1.42 -27.52
N THR A 263 15.16 1.20 -28.83
CA THR A 263 14.68 2.13 -29.88
C THR A 263 13.35 1.71 -30.51
N GLN A 264 12.76 0.59 -30.06
CA GLN A 264 11.58 -0.04 -30.66
C GLN A 264 10.37 0.07 -29.71
N SER A 265 9.17 0.28 -30.23
CA SER A 265 7.95 0.58 -29.45
C SER A 265 7.51 -0.53 -28.47
N ASP A 266 7.93 -1.75 -28.75
CA ASP A 266 7.68 -3.03 -28.09
C ASP A 266 8.98 -3.64 -27.52
N GLY A 267 10.01 -2.81 -27.38
CA GLY A 267 11.36 -3.24 -27.03
C GLY A 267 11.62 -3.40 -25.55
N LEU A 268 11.03 -2.58 -24.67
CA LEU A 268 11.27 -2.60 -23.23
C LEU A 268 9.98 -2.78 -22.42
N ALA A 269 10.10 -3.46 -21.29
CA ALA A 269 9.07 -3.49 -20.25
C ALA A 269 9.68 -3.09 -18.92
N VAL A 270 9.06 -2.14 -18.22
CA VAL A 270 9.53 -1.67 -16.91
C VAL A 270 8.43 -1.83 -15.88
N LEU A 271 8.80 -2.44 -14.76
CA LEU A 271 7.98 -2.52 -13.55
C LEU A 271 8.28 -1.29 -12.69
N GLY A 272 7.27 -0.48 -12.40
CA GLY A 272 7.31 0.60 -11.42
C GLY A 272 6.70 0.15 -10.09
N ILE A 273 7.49 0.20 -9.02
CA ILE A 273 7.07 -0.14 -7.67
C ILE A 273 7.20 1.13 -6.81
N LEU A 274 6.06 1.72 -6.43
CA LEU A 274 6.02 2.89 -5.55
C LEU A 274 6.39 2.49 -4.11
N ILE A 275 7.28 3.25 -3.50
CA ILE A 275 7.80 3.01 -2.14
C ILE A 275 7.37 4.16 -1.23
N VAL A 276 6.84 3.83 -0.06
CA VAL A 276 6.44 4.81 0.97
C VAL A 276 7.06 4.47 2.33
N THR A 277 7.09 5.46 3.21
CA THR A 277 7.59 5.33 4.56
C THR A 277 6.55 4.64 5.44
N GLY A 278 6.91 3.46 5.96
CA GLY A 278 6.19 2.76 7.02
C GLY A 278 6.93 2.83 8.35
N GLU A 279 6.35 2.27 9.41
CA GLU A 279 7.03 2.18 10.71
C GLU A 279 8.11 1.09 10.71
N GLU A 280 7.85 -0.02 10.01
CA GLU A 280 8.66 -1.25 10.07
C GLU A 280 9.82 -1.29 9.08
N THR A 281 10.90 -2.00 9.46
CA THR A 281 12.11 -2.12 8.64
C THR A 281 12.00 -3.25 7.62
N ASN A 282 11.97 -2.89 6.35
CA ASN A 282 11.86 -3.84 5.24
C ASN A 282 13.15 -4.67 5.08
N LEU A 283 13.06 -5.96 5.38
CA LEU A 283 14.22 -6.86 5.36
C LEU A 283 14.72 -7.17 3.93
N ALA A 284 13.88 -7.07 2.91
CA ALA A 284 14.29 -7.28 1.52
C ALA A 284 15.17 -6.14 1.02
N PHE A 285 14.76 -4.89 1.27
CA PHE A 285 15.54 -3.70 0.90
C PHE A 285 16.91 -3.64 1.59
N ASN A 286 17.05 -4.22 2.79
CA ASN A 286 18.35 -4.32 3.47
C ASN A 286 19.42 -5.11 2.69
N ASN A 287 19.05 -5.97 1.72
CA ASN A 287 20.02 -6.61 0.84
C ASN A 287 20.72 -5.61 -0.10
N ILE A 288 20.07 -4.49 -0.42
CA ILE A 288 20.63 -3.37 -1.21
C ILE A 288 21.20 -2.30 -0.28
N LEU A 289 20.39 -1.79 0.65
CA LEU A 289 20.66 -0.58 1.42
C LEU A 289 21.89 -0.69 2.35
N ASN A 290 22.29 -1.91 2.73
CA ASN A 290 23.50 -2.13 3.52
C ASN A 290 24.81 -2.02 2.71
N TYR A 291 24.75 -1.97 1.37
CA TYR A 291 25.92 -1.87 0.49
C TYR A 291 26.19 -0.45 -0.03
N LEU A 292 25.25 0.49 0.09
CA LEU A 292 25.39 1.87 -0.39
C LEU A 292 26.64 2.57 0.16
N GLY A 293 27.00 2.31 1.42
CA GLY A 293 28.20 2.84 2.06
C GLY A 293 29.53 2.40 1.43
N ARG A 294 29.51 1.46 0.47
CA ARG A 294 30.66 0.97 -0.31
C ARG A 294 30.70 1.51 -1.75
N ILE A 295 29.66 2.22 -2.20
CA ILE A 295 29.51 2.80 -3.54
C ILE A 295 29.04 4.26 -3.45
N ARG A 296 29.68 5.03 -2.56
CA ARG A 296 29.25 6.38 -2.21
C ARG A 296 29.45 7.39 -3.32
N HIS A 297 30.33 7.14 -4.27
CA HIS A 297 30.66 8.07 -5.36
C HIS A 297 30.40 7.44 -6.72
N THR A 298 30.20 8.28 -7.74
CA THR A 298 30.08 7.88 -9.14
C THR A 298 31.24 6.97 -9.59
N ASP A 299 30.94 6.05 -10.51
CA ASP A 299 31.79 4.96 -11.00
C ASP A 299 32.18 3.86 -9.99
N GLN A 300 31.93 4.04 -8.68
CA GLN A 300 32.17 2.97 -7.71
C GLN A 300 31.19 1.81 -7.94
N LYS A 301 31.72 0.58 -7.95
CA LYS A 301 30.92 -0.66 -8.02
C LYS A 301 31.29 -1.60 -6.86
N VAL A 302 30.31 -2.34 -6.34
CA VAL A 302 30.51 -3.32 -5.27
C VAL A 302 29.75 -4.61 -5.59
N PHE A 303 30.37 -5.74 -5.28
CA PHE A 303 29.75 -7.07 -5.31
C PHE A 303 29.05 -7.38 -3.99
N PHE A 304 27.80 -7.84 -4.06
CA PHE A 304 27.00 -8.29 -2.91
C PHE A 304 26.35 -9.67 -3.20
N PRO A 305 25.93 -10.44 -2.17
CA PRO A 305 25.30 -11.76 -2.36
C PRO A 305 23.95 -11.63 -3.07
N ALA A 306 23.64 -12.54 -3.99
CA ALA A 306 22.30 -12.61 -4.57
C ALA A 306 21.25 -12.91 -3.48
N PHE A 307 20.05 -12.36 -3.68
CA PHE A 307 18.92 -12.49 -2.78
C PHE A 307 17.64 -12.68 -3.61
N ASP A 308 16.52 -12.95 -2.96
CA ASP A 308 15.22 -13.10 -3.61
C ASP A 308 14.67 -11.73 -4.08
N VAL A 309 14.64 -11.51 -5.38
CA VAL A 309 14.16 -10.25 -6.00
C VAL A 309 12.63 -10.17 -5.98
N GLN A 310 11.91 -11.29 -5.85
CA GLN A 310 10.45 -11.30 -5.63
C GLN A 310 10.10 -10.52 -4.36
N THR A 311 10.95 -10.55 -3.34
CA THR A 311 10.73 -9.82 -2.07
C THR A 311 10.88 -8.29 -2.18
N LEU A 312 11.25 -7.77 -3.35
CA LEU A 312 11.20 -6.34 -3.69
C LEU A 312 9.98 -5.96 -4.55
N LEU A 313 9.09 -6.91 -4.83
CA LEU A 313 7.83 -6.67 -5.51
C LEU A 313 6.67 -6.69 -4.50
N PRO A 314 5.52 -6.08 -4.81
CA PRO A 314 4.32 -6.15 -3.97
C PRO A 314 3.74 -7.58 -3.90
N GLU A 315 2.86 -7.85 -2.92
CA GLU A 315 2.22 -9.16 -2.79
C GLU A 315 1.17 -9.41 -3.90
N ASP A 316 0.35 -8.41 -4.24
CA ASP A 316 -0.64 -8.49 -5.32
C ASP A 316 -0.09 -8.01 -6.68
N LEU A 317 0.59 -8.91 -7.39
CA LEU A 317 1.02 -8.70 -8.78
C LEU A 317 -0.13 -8.76 -9.81
N GLY A 318 -1.37 -8.98 -9.36
CA GLY A 318 -2.58 -8.92 -10.16
C GLY A 318 -3.14 -7.50 -10.30
N ARG A 319 -2.84 -6.58 -9.38
CA ARG A 319 -3.38 -5.20 -9.36
C ARG A 319 -2.35 -4.16 -9.80
N TYR A 320 -2.43 -3.75 -11.07
CA TYR A 320 -1.50 -2.79 -11.68
C TYR A 320 -2.18 -1.89 -12.71
N PHE A 321 -1.44 -0.85 -13.11
CA PHE A 321 -1.75 0.06 -14.20
C PHE A 321 -0.79 -0.18 -15.38
N ARG A 322 -1.31 -0.15 -16.62
CA ARG A 322 -0.59 -0.44 -17.86
C ARG A 322 -0.71 0.73 -18.84
N TYR A 323 0.40 1.21 -19.36
CA TYR A 323 0.41 2.25 -20.41
C TYR A 323 1.70 2.19 -21.26
N ASN A 324 1.66 2.81 -22.45
CA ASN A 324 2.84 2.94 -23.31
C ASN A 324 3.52 4.29 -23.07
N GLY A 325 4.83 4.26 -22.84
CA GLY A 325 5.61 5.40 -22.39
C GLY A 325 7.07 5.36 -22.85
N SER A 326 7.91 6.09 -22.13
CA SER A 326 9.33 6.24 -22.45
C SER A 326 10.26 5.75 -21.34
N LEU A 327 11.55 5.71 -21.64
CA LEU A 327 12.58 5.88 -20.63
C LEU A 327 12.40 7.24 -19.92
N THR A 328 12.60 7.28 -18.60
CA THR A 328 12.49 8.49 -17.78
C THR A 328 13.80 9.30 -17.71
N THR A 329 14.87 8.77 -18.31
CA THR A 329 16.17 9.45 -18.46
C THR A 329 16.57 9.53 -19.94
N PRO A 330 17.46 10.47 -20.33
CA PRO A 330 17.97 10.57 -21.69
C PRO A 330 18.58 9.25 -22.19
N PRO A 331 18.32 8.83 -23.44
CA PRO A 331 17.72 9.61 -24.54
C PRO A 331 16.17 9.67 -24.56
N CYS A 332 15.48 9.19 -23.52
CA CYS A 332 14.02 9.23 -23.41
C CYS A 332 13.23 8.52 -24.53
N HIS A 333 13.79 7.46 -25.14
CA HIS A 333 13.11 6.70 -26.20
C HIS A 333 11.73 6.19 -25.74
N GLN A 334 10.74 6.29 -26.63
CA GLN A 334 9.34 5.91 -26.39
C GLN A 334 9.12 4.41 -26.63
N SER A 335 9.93 3.59 -25.95
CA SER A 335 10.09 2.15 -26.18
C SER A 335 9.55 1.27 -25.04
N VAL A 336 8.86 1.87 -24.06
CA VAL A 336 8.56 1.21 -22.77
C VAL A 336 7.07 0.90 -22.63
N THR A 337 6.77 -0.39 -22.49
CA THR A 337 5.51 -0.87 -21.91
C THR A 337 5.62 -0.80 -20.38
N TRP A 338 4.98 0.19 -19.77
CA TRP A 338 5.01 0.40 -18.33
C TRP A 338 4.00 -0.49 -17.61
N THR A 339 4.41 -1.05 -16.47
CA THR A 339 3.50 -1.61 -15.47
C THR A 339 3.77 -1.00 -14.10
N LEU A 340 2.89 -0.13 -13.62
CA LEU A 340 2.96 0.50 -12.30
C LEU A 340 2.04 -0.27 -11.34
N PHE A 341 2.57 -0.88 -10.29
CA PHE A 341 1.73 -1.61 -9.34
C PHE A 341 0.86 -0.68 -8.49
N ASN A 342 -0.36 -1.13 -8.14
CA ASN A 342 -1.29 -0.37 -7.29
C ASN A 342 -0.93 -0.46 -5.80
N GLU A 343 -0.44 -1.62 -5.36
CA GLU A 343 0.10 -1.82 -4.02
C GLU A 343 1.47 -1.11 -3.88
N ARG A 344 1.67 -0.39 -2.77
CA ARG A 344 2.91 0.33 -2.45
C ARG A 344 3.72 -0.45 -1.42
N ILE A 345 5.04 -0.58 -1.64
CA ILE A 345 5.93 -1.21 -0.66
C ILE A 345 6.30 -0.20 0.43
N GLN A 346 6.41 -0.68 1.67
CA GLN A 346 6.87 0.12 2.81
C GLN A 346 8.37 -0.11 3.09
N ILE A 347 9.08 0.96 3.44
CA ILE A 347 10.41 0.93 4.08
C ILE A 347 10.41 1.84 5.32
N SER A 348 11.31 1.62 6.29
CA SER A 348 11.35 2.47 7.50
C SER A 348 11.98 3.85 7.22
N PRO A 349 11.76 4.88 8.07
CA PRO A 349 12.33 6.21 7.84
C PRO A 349 13.87 6.19 7.82
N ALA A 350 14.47 5.28 8.60
CA ALA A 350 15.91 5.03 8.62
C ALA A 350 16.44 4.27 7.39
N GLN A 351 15.56 3.72 6.54
CA GLN A 351 15.90 3.15 5.24
C GLN A 351 15.78 4.21 4.13
N LEU A 352 14.75 5.06 4.15
CA LEU A 352 14.62 6.19 3.23
C LEU A 352 15.80 7.16 3.40
N LEU A 353 16.10 7.60 4.62
CA LEU A 353 17.20 8.50 4.93
C LEU A 353 18.58 7.98 4.47
N LYS A 354 18.76 6.66 4.35
CA LYS A 354 19.99 6.05 3.79
C LYS A 354 20.12 6.28 2.28
N LEU A 355 19.03 6.25 1.53
CA LEU A 355 19.05 6.58 0.10
C LEU A 355 19.43 8.05 -0.07
N GLU A 356 18.73 8.92 0.64
CA GLU A 356 18.82 10.39 0.53
C GLU A 356 20.17 10.99 0.96
N THR A 357 21.01 10.29 1.73
CA THR A 357 22.20 10.90 2.37
C THR A 357 23.53 10.17 2.21
N ILE A 358 23.56 8.94 1.69
CA ILE A 358 24.82 8.15 1.62
C ILE A 358 25.59 8.39 0.32
N LEU A 359 24.86 8.59 -0.79
CA LEU A 359 25.37 8.61 -2.16
C LEU A 359 25.67 10.05 -2.64
N TYR A 360 26.69 10.17 -3.48
CA TYR A 360 27.13 11.40 -4.14
C TYR A 360 27.11 11.22 -5.66
N SER A 361 26.66 12.24 -6.38
CA SER A 361 26.74 12.33 -7.84
C SER A 361 28.15 12.69 -8.32
N SER A 362 28.99 13.25 -7.45
CA SER A 362 30.41 13.48 -7.74
C SER A 362 31.26 12.20 -7.65
N LYS A 363 32.43 12.21 -8.27
CA LYS A 363 33.50 11.22 -8.03
C LYS A 363 34.11 11.42 -6.63
N ALA A 364 35.02 10.53 -6.22
CA ALA A 364 35.62 10.58 -4.89
C ALA A 364 36.72 11.67 -4.79
N GLU A 365 37.34 11.97 -5.93
CA GLU A 365 38.42 12.92 -6.16
C GLU A 365 37.92 14.36 -6.37
N ASP A 366 36.64 14.54 -6.69
CA ASP A 366 36.04 15.86 -6.90
C ASP A 366 36.00 16.65 -5.57
N PRO A 367 36.39 17.94 -5.56
CA PRO A 367 36.39 18.75 -4.34
C PRO A 367 34.97 19.12 -3.90
N ASP A 368 34.09 19.40 -4.86
CA ASP A 368 32.71 19.81 -4.64
C ASP A 368 31.79 18.58 -4.59
N ARG A 369 31.66 18.00 -3.39
CA ARG A 369 30.85 16.80 -3.16
C ARG A 369 29.36 17.11 -3.15
N MET A 370 28.68 16.77 -4.24
CA MET A 370 27.23 16.87 -4.38
C MET A 370 26.55 15.54 -4.02
N LEU A 371 25.56 15.57 -3.11
CA LEU A 371 24.73 14.39 -2.82
C LEU A 371 23.94 13.97 -4.07
N LEU A 372 23.61 12.69 -4.16
CA LEU A 372 22.65 12.17 -5.14
C LEU A 372 21.26 12.20 -4.48
N GLN A 373 20.50 13.25 -4.79
CA GLN A 373 19.15 13.53 -4.30
C GLN A 373 18.29 14.02 -5.46
N ASP A 374 16.97 13.94 -5.30
CA ASP A 374 15.98 14.37 -6.29
C ASP A 374 16.25 13.78 -7.70
N ASN A 375 16.63 12.51 -7.75
CA ASN A 375 17.03 11.83 -8.99
C ASN A 375 15.84 11.31 -9.83
N TYR A 376 14.70 12.00 -9.74
CA TYR A 376 13.45 11.71 -10.45
C TYR A 376 13.13 12.79 -11.50
N ARG A 377 12.52 12.38 -12.62
CA ARG A 377 11.92 13.25 -13.61
C ARG A 377 10.53 13.68 -13.16
N THR A 378 10.11 14.90 -13.48
CA THR A 378 8.73 15.35 -13.29
C THR A 378 7.75 14.57 -14.18
N THR A 379 6.49 14.48 -13.74
CA THR A 379 5.42 13.85 -14.52
C THR A 379 5.16 14.58 -15.84
N GLN A 380 5.06 13.79 -16.90
CA GLN A 380 4.94 14.23 -18.28
C GLN A 380 3.48 14.19 -18.73
N PRO A 381 3.05 15.04 -19.69
CA PRO A 381 1.66 15.05 -20.15
C PRO A 381 1.19 13.71 -20.74
N LEU A 382 -0.01 13.27 -20.36
CA LEU A 382 -0.57 12.00 -20.81
C LEU A 382 -0.92 12.00 -22.33
N ASN A 383 -1.19 13.18 -22.91
CA ASN A 383 -1.33 13.39 -24.37
C ASN A 383 -2.27 12.38 -25.06
N HIS A 384 -3.51 12.30 -24.58
CA HIS A 384 -4.57 11.40 -25.08
C HIS A 384 -4.30 9.89 -24.98
N ARG A 385 -3.17 9.45 -24.42
CA ARG A 385 -2.95 8.04 -24.04
C ARG A 385 -3.99 7.62 -23.00
N VAL A 386 -4.32 6.34 -23.00
CA VAL A 386 -5.14 5.71 -21.95
C VAL A 386 -4.20 4.95 -21.02
N VAL A 387 -4.37 5.14 -19.72
CA VAL A 387 -3.83 4.22 -18.71
C VAL A 387 -4.90 3.17 -18.45
N PHE A 388 -4.55 1.90 -18.63
CA PHE A 388 -5.41 0.77 -18.32
C PHE A 388 -5.16 0.28 -16.89
N ALA A 389 -6.16 -0.35 -16.27
CA ALA A 389 -6.04 -1.01 -14.98
C ALA A 389 -6.41 -2.50 -15.13
N SER A 390 -5.63 -3.40 -14.51
CA SER A 390 -5.90 -4.85 -14.50
C SER A 390 -7.02 -5.26 -13.53
N PHE A 391 -7.54 -4.30 -12.75
CA PHE A 391 -8.60 -4.46 -11.78
C PHE A 391 -9.71 -3.45 -12.04
N SER A 392 -10.95 -3.82 -11.76
CA SER A 392 -12.06 -2.85 -11.76
C SER A 392 -11.80 -1.82 -10.67
N ALA A 393 -12.13 -0.56 -10.93
CA ALA A 393 -12.44 0.36 -9.84
C ALA A 393 -13.56 -0.27 -9.01
N GLU A 394 -13.33 -0.46 -7.72
CA GLU A 394 -14.32 -1.04 -6.81
C GLU A 394 -15.51 -0.10 -6.71
N SER A 395 -16.72 -0.58 -7.05
CA SER A 395 -17.96 0.13 -6.77
C SER A 395 -18.03 0.34 -5.26
N GLY A 396 -17.88 1.60 -4.84
CA GLY A 396 -17.20 1.93 -3.58
C GLY A 396 -17.73 1.23 -2.32
N ARG A 397 -16.81 0.53 -1.64
CA ARG A 397 -17.02 -0.22 -0.39
C ARG A 397 -18.18 -1.22 -0.48
N GLU A 398 -17.87 -2.47 -0.83
CA GLU A 398 -18.67 -3.57 -0.29
C GLU A 398 -18.57 -3.53 1.24
N LEU A 399 -19.59 -2.96 1.88
CA LEU A 399 -19.76 -2.99 3.32
C LEU A 399 -19.78 -4.46 3.74
N THR A 400 -18.89 -4.83 4.67
CA THR A 400 -18.85 -6.19 5.19
C THR A 400 -20.21 -6.58 5.77
N SER A 401 -20.55 -7.86 5.78
CA SER A 401 -21.81 -8.34 6.38
C SER A 401 -22.00 -7.84 7.82
N GLY A 402 -20.90 -7.64 8.56
CA GLY A 402 -20.87 -6.97 9.86
C GLY A 402 -21.26 -5.48 9.81
N GLU A 403 -20.65 -4.68 8.93
CA GLU A 403 -21.02 -3.26 8.74
C GLU A 403 -22.47 -3.09 8.29
N VAL A 404 -22.95 -3.90 7.33
CA VAL A 404 -24.36 -3.87 6.88
C VAL A 404 -25.29 -4.20 8.05
N THR A 405 -24.97 -5.23 8.83
CA THR A 405 -25.74 -5.61 10.02
C THR A 405 -25.74 -4.50 11.07
N ALA A 406 -24.60 -3.85 11.31
CA ALA A 406 -24.48 -2.74 12.25
C ALA A 406 -25.32 -1.52 11.83
N ILE A 407 -25.35 -1.18 10.53
CA ILE A 407 -26.19 -0.11 9.99
C ILE A 407 -27.68 -0.44 10.18
N VAL A 408 -28.10 -1.66 9.83
CA VAL A 408 -29.51 -2.09 9.99
C VAL A 408 -29.94 -2.08 11.46
N ILE A 409 -29.11 -2.58 12.37
CA ILE A 409 -29.39 -2.54 13.82
C ILE A 409 -29.46 -1.09 14.32
N GLY A 410 -28.51 -0.24 13.93
CA GLY A 410 -28.49 1.18 14.30
C GLY A 410 -29.76 1.92 13.88
N VAL A 411 -30.22 1.72 12.65
CA VAL A 411 -31.49 2.29 12.15
C VAL A 411 -32.69 1.75 12.92
N MET A 412 -32.78 0.44 13.18
CA MET A 412 -33.87 -0.15 13.96
C MET A 412 -33.92 0.38 15.39
N CYS A 413 -32.77 0.46 16.09
CA CYS A 413 -32.68 1.04 17.42
C CYS A 413 -33.07 2.53 17.43
N GLY A 414 -32.65 3.30 16.41
CA GLY A 414 -33.04 4.70 16.22
C GLY A 414 -34.55 4.86 16.07
N CYS A 415 -35.19 4.08 15.19
CA CYS A 415 -36.64 4.09 15.00
C CYS A 415 -37.42 3.73 16.27
N VAL A 416 -36.96 2.72 17.03
CA VAL A 416 -37.59 2.33 18.31
C VAL A 416 -37.45 3.44 19.36
N GLY A 417 -36.26 4.03 19.51
CA GLY A 417 -36.04 5.14 20.42
C GLY A 417 -36.91 6.35 20.10
N LEU A 418 -37.01 6.71 18.81
CA LEU A 418 -37.83 7.83 18.34
C LEU A 418 -39.33 7.56 18.57
N ALA A 419 -39.81 6.33 18.36
CA ALA A 419 -41.18 5.93 18.70
C ALA A 419 -41.48 6.01 20.21
N VAL A 420 -40.52 5.65 21.08
CA VAL A 420 -40.65 5.81 22.53
C VAL A 420 -40.72 7.29 22.93
N ILE A 421 -39.89 8.15 22.32
CA ILE A 421 -39.91 9.61 22.54
C ILE A 421 -41.26 10.20 22.12
N ILE A 422 -41.77 9.87 20.93
CA ILE A 422 -43.10 10.31 20.48
C ILE A 422 -44.19 9.85 21.46
N ARG A 423 -44.16 8.57 21.89
CA ARG A 423 -45.12 8.04 22.86
C ARG A 423 -45.07 8.76 24.20
N PHE A 424 -43.87 9.15 24.65
CA PHE A 424 -43.69 9.94 25.88
C PHE A 424 -44.27 11.35 25.72
N ILE A 425 -43.96 12.05 24.61
CA ILE A 425 -44.50 13.39 24.31
C ILE A 425 -46.04 13.36 24.26
N VAL A 426 -46.62 12.41 23.51
CA VAL A 426 -48.09 12.27 23.42
C VAL A 426 -48.73 11.96 24.77
N LYS A 427 -48.09 11.14 25.62
CA LYS A 427 -48.56 10.91 27.00
C LYS A 427 -48.49 12.19 27.83
N THR A 428 -47.39 12.93 27.78
CA THR A 428 -47.20 14.16 28.54
C THR A 428 -48.17 15.27 28.14
N ILE A 429 -48.52 15.36 26.84
CA ILE A 429 -49.57 16.28 26.36
C ILE A 429 -50.94 15.87 26.93
N ARG A 430 -51.36 14.61 26.78
CA ARG A 430 -52.65 14.13 27.33
C ARG A 430 -52.75 14.20 28.86
N MET A 431 -51.63 14.15 29.57
CA MET A 431 -51.58 14.35 31.03
C MET A 431 -51.76 15.83 31.44
N LYS A 432 -51.64 16.78 30.51
CA LYS A 432 -51.79 18.23 30.73
C LYS A 432 -53.22 18.74 30.49
N GLU A 433 -54.07 17.93 29.89
CA GLU A 433 -55.42 18.28 29.43
C GLU A 433 -56.59 18.15 30.45
N PRO A 434 -56.45 17.75 31.74
CA PRO A 434 -57.59 17.60 32.65
C PRO A 434 -57.84 18.77 33.65
N GLU A 435 -57.23 19.96 33.48
CA GLU A 435 -57.39 21.10 34.41
C GLU A 435 -58.24 22.28 33.91
N GLU A 436 -58.48 22.45 32.60
CA GLU A 436 -59.23 23.62 32.09
C GLU A 436 -60.75 23.37 31.98
N GLU A 437 -61.21 22.22 31.46
CA GLU A 437 -62.65 21.89 31.43
C GLU A 437 -63.30 22.01 32.82
N LYS A 438 -62.58 21.55 33.86
CA LYS A 438 -63.04 21.61 35.25
C LYS A 438 -63.21 23.02 35.84
N LYS A 439 -62.73 24.07 35.16
CA LYS A 439 -62.90 25.47 35.59
C LYS A 439 -64.06 26.19 34.89
N GLN A 440 -64.54 25.71 33.74
CA GLN A 440 -65.71 26.30 33.08
C GLN A 440 -67.03 25.78 33.65
N ASP A 441 -67.18 24.46 33.84
CA ASP A 441 -68.40 23.86 34.41
C ASP A 441 -68.72 24.39 35.83
N MET A 442 -67.68 24.63 36.63
CA MET A 442 -67.82 25.10 38.01
C MET A 442 -68.21 26.59 38.10
N ALA A 443 -68.01 27.37 37.04
CA ALA A 443 -68.41 28.77 36.97
C ALA A 443 -69.87 28.96 36.54
N LEU A 444 -70.42 28.07 35.70
CA LEU A 444 -71.79 28.20 35.17
C LEU A 444 -72.87 27.79 36.18
N ASN A 445 -72.60 26.78 37.02
CA ASN A 445 -73.57 26.26 38.00
C ASN A 445 -73.70 27.09 39.30
N SER A 446 -72.91 28.16 39.48
CA SER A 446 -72.89 28.92 40.74
C SER A 446 -73.93 30.04 40.86
N THR A 447 -74.78 30.25 39.84
CA THR A 447 -75.58 31.48 39.68
C THR A 447 -77.10 31.29 39.63
N CYS A 448 -77.61 30.07 39.80
CA CYS A 448 -79.04 29.76 39.57
C CYS A 448 -79.88 29.43 40.82
N GLU A 449 -79.28 29.16 41.99
CA GLU A 449 -80.03 28.81 43.22
C GLU A 449 -80.01 29.95 44.26
N ALA A 450 -80.83 30.97 44.04
CA ALA A 450 -81.04 32.08 44.98
C ALA A 450 -82.47 32.64 44.97
N GLY A 451 -83.48 31.78 45.19
CA GLY A 451 -84.79 32.22 45.66
C GLY A 451 -86.02 31.55 45.03
N ASN A 452 -86.73 30.73 45.82
CA ASN A 452 -87.97 31.21 46.47
C ASN A 452 -88.43 30.27 47.62
N LYS A 453 -89.49 30.66 48.34
CA LYS A 453 -89.90 30.10 49.64
C LYS A 453 -91.22 29.30 49.55
N GLU A 454 -91.45 28.51 50.60
CA GLU A 454 -92.78 28.20 51.21
C GLU A 454 -93.82 27.40 50.41
N GLU A 455 -93.94 26.10 50.76
CA GLU A 455 -95.09 25.45 51.43
C GLU A 455 -96.56 25.91 51.18
N PRO A 456 -97.57 25.01 51.37
CA PRO A 456 -97.60 23.58 51.03
C PRO A 456 -99.00 23.03 50.59
N SER A 457 -99.06 21.74 50.22
CA SER A 457 -100.21 20.82 50.39
C SER A 457 -101.50 20.98 49.52
N PRO A 458 -102.32 19.90 49.36
CA PRO A 458 -101.92 18.51 49.06
C PRO A 458 -102.88 17.75 48.08
N SER A 459 -102.46 16.53 47.71
CA SER A 459 -103.28 15.32 47.43
C SER A 459 -104.19 15.27 46.16
N PRO A 460 -104.73 14.08 45.77
CA PRO A 460 -103.98 12.85 45.48
C PRO A 460 -104.47 12.03 44.24
N GLN A 461 -103.58 11.20 43.67
CA GLN A 461 -103.89 10.02 42.81
C GLN A 461 -104.61 10.33 41.46
N THR A 462 -104.65 9.47 40.43
CA THR A 462 -104.19 8.07 40.24
C THR A 462 -103.76 7.87 38.77
N ASP A 463 -103.03 6.78 38.47
CA ASP A 463 -102.70 6.30 37.12
C ASP A 463 -103.96 5.77 36.36
N PRO A 464 -103.90 5.49 35.04
CA PRO A 464 -103.14 4.34 34.50
C PRO A 464 -102.05 4.67 33.48
#